data_AF-A0AAW8M4P8-F1
#
_entry.id   AF-A0AAW8M4P8-F1
#
_cell.length_a   1.000
_cell.length_b   1.000
_cell.length_c   1.000
_cell.angle_alpha   90.00
_cell.angle_beta   90.00
_cell.angle_gamma   90.00
#
_symmetry.space_group_name_H-M   'P 1'
#
loop_
_entity.id
_entity.type
_entity.pdbx_description
1 polymer ?
#
loop_
_entity_poly.entity_id
_entity_poly.type
_entity_poly.pdbx_seq_one_letter_code
_entity_poly.pdbx_strand_id
1 'polypeptide(L)' 'MLDTLLEFIFEYVARAIFFPIGWPIVKLISLGRYPSKGMWFKDTPESNWTMGLGIAAAVIVMMVALHQFRTP' A
#
# COMPACT_ATOMS: atom_id res chain seq x y z
N MET A 1 8.81 -6.38 -24.23
CA MET A 1 9.89 -7.00 -23.40
C MET A 1 10.38 -6.03 -22.34
N LEU A 2 10.71 -4.78 -22.68
CA LEU A 2 11.03 -3.75 -21.70
C LEU A 2 9.85 -3.43 -20.78
N ASP A 3 8.64 -3.31 -21.34
CA ASP A 3 7.44 -2.94 -20.58
C ASP A 3 7.10 -3.95 -19.47
N THR A 4 7.19 -5.24 -19.79
CA THR A 4 6.97 -6.33 -18.82
C THR A 4 8.01 -6.34 -17.70
N LEU A 5 9.26 -5.99 -18.00
CA LEU A 5 10.31 -5.88 -16.97
C LEU A 5 10.06 -4.67 -16.06
N LEU A 6 9.62 -3.54 -16.64
CA LEU A 6 9.28 -2.35 -15.88
C LEU A 6 8.07 -2.58 -14.97
N GLU A 7 7.02 -3.23 -15.46
CA GLU A 7 5.84 -3.61 -14.66
C GLU A 7 6.24 -4.49 -13.47
N PHE A 8 7.04 -5.53 -13.71
CA PHE A 8 7.50 -6.41 -12.65
C PHE A 8 8.30 -5.64 -11.60
N ILE A 9 9.34 -4.90 -12.01
CA ILE A 9 10.18 -4.14 -11.08
C ILE A 9 9.34 -3.13 -10.28
N PHE A 10 8.44 -2.42 -10.95
CA PHE A 10 7.59 -1.43 -10.32
C PHE A 10 6.67 -2.08 -9.28
N GLU A 11 6.09 -3.24 -9.58
CA GLU A 11 5.24 -3.96 -8.63
C GLU A 11 6.01 -4.35 -7.35
N TYR A 12 7.21 -4.92 -7.47
CA TYR A 12 8.01 -5.29 -6.29
C TYR A 12 8.43 -4.07 -5.48
N VAL A 13 8.83 -2.98 -6.14
CA VAL A 13 9.21 -1.74 -5.46
C VAL A 13 8.00 -1.11 -4.77
N ALA A 14 6.86 -1.02 -5.45
CA ALA A 14 5.62 -0.51 -4.89
C ALA A 14 5.19 -1.34 -3.68
N ARG A 15 5.23 -2.66 -3.78
CA ARG A 15 4.88 -3.58 -2.68
C ARG A 15 5.85 -3.46 -1.50
N ALA A 16 7.14 -3.27 -1.75
CA ALA A 16 8.14 -3.06 -0.71
C ALA A 16 7.91 -1.76 0.09
N ILE A 17 7.42 -0.70 -0.55
CA ILE A 17 7.21 0.62 0.07
C ILE A 17 5.82 0.74 0.68
N PHE A 18 4.77 0.41 -0.07
CA PHE A 18 3.39 0.70 0.32
C PHE A 18 2.77 -0.39 1.21
N PHE A 19 3.16 -1.66 1.07
CA PHE A 19 2.63 -2.70 1.97
C PHE A 19 2.94 -2.40 3.45
N PRO A 20 4.16 -2.01 3.87
CA PRO A 20 4.45 -1.63 5.26
C PRO A 20 3.63 -0.45 5.77
N ILE A 21 3.28 0.49 4.90
CA ILE A 21 2.46 1.66 5.24
C ILE A 21 1.01 1.23 5.48
N GLY A 22 0.47 0.38 4.60
CA GLY A 22 -0.90 -0.14 4.74
C GLY A 22 -1.05 -1.19 5.84
N TRP A 23 0.03 -1.87 6.21
CA TRP A 23 0.04 -2.91 7.24
C TRP A 23 -0.61 -2.49 8.57
N PRO A 24 -0.18 -1.39 9.24
CA PRO A 24 -0.81 -0.94 10.47
C PRO A 24 -2.29 -0.59 10.26
N ILE A 25 -2.66 -0.01 9.12
CA ILE A 25 -4.04 0.40 8.81
C ILE A 25 -4.94 -0.84 8.72
N VAL A 26 -4.57 -1.83 7.91
CA VAL A 26 -5.31 -3.09 7.79
C VAL A 26 -5.38 -3.80 9.13
N LYS A 27 -4.30 -3.76 9.91
CA LYS A 27 -4.24 -4.41 11.21
C LYS A 27 -5.17 -3.76 12.23
N LEU A 28 -5.31 -2.43 12.19
CA LEU A 28 -6.28 -1.72 13.01
C LEU A 28 -7.72 -2.04 12.59
N ILE A 29 -8.02 -1.98 11.29
CA ILE A 29 -9.39 -2.23 10.76
C ILE A 29 -9.82 -3.68 11.01
N SER A 30 -8.91 -4.63 10.82
CA SER A 30 -9.19 -6.07 10.98
C SER A 30 -9.04 -6.56 12.42
N LEU A 31 -8.78 -5.68 13.39
CA LEU A 31 -8.52 -6.03 14.79
C LEU A 31 -7.41 -7.08 14.95
N GLY A 32 -6.34 -6.94 14.17
CA GLY A 32 -5.16 -7.79 14.21
C GLY A 32 -5.25 -9.07 13.37
N ARG A 33 -6.36 -9.33 12.69
CA ARG A 33 -6.56 -10.57 11.89
C ARG A 33 -5.78 -10.56 10.59
N TYR A 34 -5.66 -9.40 9.94
CA TYR A 34 -5.01 -9.24 8.66
C TYR A 34 -3.97 -8.09 8.69
N PRO A 35 -2.99 -8.10 7.77
CA PRO A 35 -2.60 -9.25 6.99
C PRO A 35 -1.83 -10.28 7.84
N SER A 36 -2.07 -11.55 7.55
CA SER A 36 -1.37 -12.76 7.95
C SER A 36 0.13 -12.61 7.74
N LYS A 37 0.90 -13.33 8.57
CA LYS A 37 2.36 -13.31 8.50
C LYS A 37 2.84 -13.90 7.17
N GLY A 38 3.85 -13.27 6.57
CA GLY A 38 4.47 -13.74 5.32
C GLY A 38 3.68 -13.43 4.05
N MET A 39 2.64 -12.59 4.13
CA MET A 39 1.87 -12.15 2.95
C MET A 39 2.51 -11.00 2.18
N TRP A 40 3.54 -10.36 2.75
CA TRP A 40 4.14 -9.12 2.23
C TRP A 40 4.46 -9.16 0.73
N PHE A 41 5.16 -10.20 0.24
CA PHE A 41 5.54 -10.31 -1.18
C PHE A 41 4.73 -11.37 -1.95
N LYS A 42 3.61 -11.85 -1.38
CA LYS A 42 2.78 -12.86 -2.04
C LYS A 42 1.69 -12.18 -2.85
N ASP A 43 1.55 -12.54 -4.11
CA ASP A 43 0.43 -12.06 -4.92
C ASP A 43 -0.89 -12.71 -4.48
N THR A 44 -1.49 -12.13 -3.46
CA THR A 44 -2.79 -12.52 -2.91
C THR A 44 -3.66 -11.28 -2.73
N PRO A 45 -5.00 -11.44 -2.72
CA PRO A 45 -5.91 -10.32 -2.51
C PRO A 45 -5.58 -9.53 -1.25
N GLU A 46 -5.24 -10.21 -0.16
CA GLU A 46 -4.87 -9.63 1.11
C GLU A 46 -3.63 -8.72 1.03
N SER A 47 -2.61 -9.16 0.31
CA SER A 47 -1.43 -8.33 0.09
C SER A 47 -1.72 -7.15 -0.81
N ASN A 48 -2.53 -7.35 -1.84
CA ASN A 48 -2.86 -6.31 -2.81
C ASN A 48 -3.74 -5.22 -2.16
N TRP A 49 -4.69 -5.60 -1.30
CA TRP A 49 -5.47 -4.67 -0.48
C TRP A 49 -4.62 -3.91 0.54
N THR A 50 -3.67 -4.60 1.20
CA THR A 50 -2.75 -3.95 2.14
C THR A 50 -1.88 -2.91 1.42
N MET A 51 -1.30 -3.27 0.28
CA MET A 51 -0.54 -2.34 -0.55
C MET A 51 -1.42 -1.16 -1.02
N GLY A 52 -2.64 -1.43 -1.49
CA GLY A 52 -3.60 -0.41 -1.92
C GLY A 52 -3.95 0.60 -0.82
N LEU A 53 -4.15 0.14 0.41
CA LEU A 53 -4.36 1.01 1.57
C LEU A 53 -3.13 1.85 1.90
N GLY A 54 -1.93 1.30 1.73
CA GLY A 54 -0.68 2.05 1.87
C GLY A 54 -0.53 3.15 0.83
N ILE A 55 -0.90 2.88 -0.43
CA ILE A 55 -0.93 3.87 -1.51
C ILE A 55 -1.93 4.98 -1.16
N ALA A 56 -3.16 4.63 -0.79
CA ALA A 56 -4.19 5.59 -0.41
C ALA A 56 -3.73 6.49 0.75
N ALA A 57 -3.13 5.90 1.79
CA ALA A 57 -2.57 6.65 2.91
C ALA A 57 -1.46 7.60 2.48
N ALA A 58 -0.51 7.14 1.65
CA ALA A 58 0.57 7.98 1.14
C ALA A 58 0.05 9.16 0.31
N VAL A 59 -0.96 8.94 -0.54
CA VAL A 59 -1.62 10.00 -1.31
C VAL A 59 -2.29 11.00 -0.38
N ILE A 60 -3.06 10.55 0.63
CA ILE A 60 -3.69 11.45 1.60
C ILE A 60 -2.63 12.28 2.34
N VAL A 61 -1.55 11.66 2.82
CA VAL A 61 -0.45 12.38 3.49
C VAL A 61 0.17 13.43 2.56
N MET A 62 0.39 13.09 1.28
CA MET A 62 0.87 14.04 0.28
C MET A 62 -0.12 15.20 0.08
N MET A 63 -1.41 14.93 -0.04
CA MET A 63 -2.45 15.95 -0.18
C MET A 63 -2.51 16.87 1.05
N VAL A 64 -2.33 16.33 2.27
CA VAL A 64 -2.23 17.12 3.51
C VAL A 64 -0.98 18.00 3.48
N ALA A 65 0.18 17.43 3.14
CA ALA A 65 1.45 18.16 3.07
C ALA A 65 1.42 19.29 2.04
N LEU A 66 0.67 19.12 0.95
CA LEU A 66 0.46 20.12 -0.10
C LEU A 66 -0.71 21.08 0.21
N HIS A 67 -1.32 21.00 1.39
CA HIS A 67 -2.47 21.82 1.79
C HIS A 67 -3.65 21.78 0.80
N GLN A 68 -3.85 20.63 0.14
CA GLN A 68 -4.94 20.45 -0.84
C GLN A 68 -6.31 20.31 -0.18
N PHE A 69 -6.36 19.91 1.09
CA PHE A 69 -7.59 19.92 1.90
C PHE A 69 -7.82 21.33 2.45
N ARG A 70 -8.23 22.28 1.59
CA ARG A 70 -8.82 23.54 2.09
C ARG A 70 -10.20 23.24 2.64
N THR A 71 -10.33 23.31 3.96
CA THR A 71 -11.64 23.51 4.60
C THR A 71 -12.13 24.93 4.26
N PRO A 72 -13.44 25.14 4.03
CA PRO A 72 -14.00 26.48 3.87
C PRO A 72 -13.74 27.36 5.09
#